data_AF-A0AA35IT70-F1
#
_entry.id   AF-A0AA35IT70-F1
#
_cell.length_a   1.000
_cell.length_b   1.000
_cell.length_c   1.000
_cell.angle_alpha   90.00
_cell.angle_beta   90.00
_cell.angle_gamma   90.00
#
_symmetry.space_group_name_H-M   'P 1'
#
loop_
_entity.id
_entity.type
_entity.pdbx_description
1 polymer ?
#
loop_
_entity_poly.entity_id
_entity_poly.type
_entity_poly.pdbx_seq_one_letter_code
_entity_poly.pdbx_strand_id
1 'polypeptide(L)'
;MYNFVDAVLTKVTTTYGIDSFTLRYAICLLGSFPLNAILKRIPEKRTNLKCYFIISMSLFYLFGVLNLISGFRTLLISTMFTYLISRFYRSKFMPHVNFIFVMGHLAINHIYAQFLNEQTQTTVDITSSQMVLAMKLTSFAWSYYDGSCTSENDFKDLTEHQKSRAVRGHPPLLKFLAYAFFYSTLLTGPSFDYADFDSWLNCEMFRDLPESKKPMRRYHPGKRRQIPNNGKLASWKVIQGLAWMILSAIGMKHFPVKYVLDRNAFPQRSFIFRIHYLFLLGFIHRFKYYAAWTISEASCILCGLGYNGYDPKTQKIRWDRVRNIDIWTVETAQNTREMLEAWNMNTNKWLKYSVYLRVTKKGKKPGFRSTLFTFLTSAFWHGTRPGYYLTFATGALYQTCGKIYRRNFRPIFLREDGVTPLPSKIIYDFIGIYAIKLAFGYMVQPFIILDLKPSLMVWGSVYFYVHIIVALSFFLFRGPYAKQVTGFFKSKQPKEIFMRKQKKLENDISASSPNLGDILKAKMEHEKGKTAEEDEMNLGIPPIELEKWDNAKKDWEDFCNDYKEWRNKNGLEIEEVNLSKAFDRFKQEFSDATSGSGERVRKMSFSGYSPKPISKKEQ
;
A
#
# COMPACT_ATOMS: atom_id res chain seq x y z
N MET A 1 -16.31 -33.70 -3.81
CA MET A 1 -15.07 -34.34 -3.31
C MET A 1 -15.13 -34.29 -1.79
N TYR A 2 -15.08 -35.42 -1.09
CA TYR A 2 -15.17 -35.43 0.38
C TYR A 2 -13.89 -34.85 0.99
N ASN A 3 -14.00 -33.77 1.76
CA ASN A 3 -12.89 -33.16 2.47
C ASN A 3 -12.98 -33.51 3.96
N PHE A 4 -12.11 -34.42 4.41
CA PHE A 4 -12.08 -34.87 5.80
C PHE A 4 -11.79 -33.74 6.79
N VAL A 5 -10.89 -32.81 6.44
CA VAL A 5 -10.54 -31.66 7.28
C VAL A 5 -11.76 -30.76 7.45
N ASP A 6 -12.48 -30.52 6.36
CA ASP A 6 -13.72 -29.74 6.36
C ASP A 6 -14.80 -30.36 7.26
N ALA A 7 -14.97 -31.69 7.20
CA ALA A 7 -15.92 -32.41 8.05
C ALA A 7 -15.56 -32.29 9.54
N VAL A 8 -14.28 -32.44 9.90
CA VAL A 8 -13.81 -32.27 11.28
C VAL A 8 -14.01 -30.84 11.78
N LEU A 9 -13.64 -29.85 10.98
CA LEU A 9 -13.80 -28.44 11.34
C LEU A 9 -15.27 -28.07 11.50
N THR A 10 -16.13 -28.57 10.60
CA THR A 10 -17.58 -28.37 10.69
C THR A 10 -18.12 -28.96 11.98
N LYS A 11 -17.73 -30.19 12.34
CA LYS A 11 -18.10 -30.82 13.62
C LYS A 11 -17.67 -29.99 14.83
N VAL A 12 -16.46 -29.43 14.83
CA VAL A 12 -15.98 -28.54 15.90
C VAL A 12 -16.84 -27.28 15.98
N THR A 13 -17.13 -26.63 14.84
CA THR A 13 -17.92 -25.39 14.81
C THR A 13 -19.35 -25.60 15.30
N THR A 14 -19.99 -26.72 14.93
CA THR A 14 -21.35 -27.05 15.39
C THR A 14 -21.38 -27.43 16.86
N THR A 15 -20.31 -28.08 17.38
CA THR A 15 -20.25 -28.51 18.79
C THR A 15 -20.04 -27.32 19.73
N TYR A 16 -19.17 -26.35 19.37
CA TYR A 16 -18.79 -25.25 20.25
C TYR A 16 -19.47 -23.92 19.90
N GLY A 17 -20.32 -23.86 18.86
CA GLY A 17 -21.01 -22.64 18.44
C GLY A 17 -20.06 -21.54 17.95
N ILE A 18 -18.88 -21.91 17.43
CA ILE A 18 -17.88 -20.96 16.92
C ILE A 18 -18.16 -20.68 15.45
N ASP A 19 -18.09 -19.41 15.04
CA ASP A 19 -18.16 -19.02 13.64
C ASP A 19 -17.13 -19.78 12.77
N SER A 20 -17.62 -20.44 11.72
CA SER A 20 -16.81 -21.36 10.90
C SER A 20 -15.68 -20.63 10.18
N PHE A 21 -15.94 -19.42 9.69
CA PHE A 21 -14.93 -18.62 9.01
C PHE A 21 -13.82 -18.21 9.98
N THR A 22 -14.18 -17.67 11.15
CA THR A 22 -13.23 -17.23 12.17
C THR A 22 -12.29 -18.35 12.60
N LEU A 23 -12.81 -19.56 12.83
CA LEU A 23 -11.99 -20.71 13.20
C LEU A 23 -11.01 -21.09 12.08
N ARG A 24 -11.50 -21.27 10.85
CA ARG A 24 -10.68 -21.67 9.69
C ARG A 24 -9.59 -20.63 9.40
N TYR A 25 -9.95 -19.36 9.50
CA TYR A 25 -9.02 -18.26 9.30
C TYR A 25 -7.94 -18.20 10.38
N ALA A 26 -8.30 -18.40 11.65
CA ALA A 26 -7.36 -18.49 12.75
C ALA A 26 -6.40 -19.67 12.57
N ILE A 27 -6.88 -20.82 12.08
CA ILE A 27 -6.04 -21.99 11.75
C ILE A 27 -5.02 -21.64 10.66
N CYS A 28 -5.41 -20.96 9.59
CA CYS A 28 -4.47 -20.54 8.55
C CYS A 28 -3.42 -19.53 9.08
N LEU A 29 -3.85 -18.55 9.88
CA LEU A 29 -2.96 -17.53 10.44
C LEU A 29 -1.96 -18.14 11.44
N LEU A 30 -2.43 -18.89 12.43
CA LEU A 30 -1.60 -19.48 13.48
C LEU A 30 -0.84 -20.73 13.00
N GLY A 31 -1.43 -21.50 12.07
CA GLY A 31 -0.77 -22.63 11.42
C GLY A 31 0.43 -22.22 10.59
N SER A 32 0.50 -20.96 10.15
CA SER A 32 1.65 -20.46 9.38
C SER A 32 2.94 -20.44 10.19
N PHE A 33 2.89 -20.37 11.52
CA PHE A 33 4.07 -20.34 12.39
C PHE A 33 4.86 -21.65 12.43
N PRO A 34 4.26 -22.82 12.74
CA PRO A 34 4.95 -24.10 12.65
C PRO A 34 5.43 -24.39 11.22
N LEU A 35 4.63 -24.04 10.19
CA LEU A 35 5.04 -24.18 8.79
C LEU A 35 6.25 -23.31 8.45
N ASN A 36 6.29 -22.06 8.92
CA ASN A 36 7.45 -21.19 8.75
C ASN A 36 8.69 -21.65 9.52
N ALA A 37 8.49 -22.31 10.66
CA ALA A 37 9.56 -22.97 11.37
C ALA A 37 10.17 -24.12 10.54
N ILE A 38 9.37 -24.84 9.77
CA ILE A 38 9.86 -25.86 8.82
C ILE A 38 10.52 -25.20 7.61
N LEU A 39 9.85 -24.24 6.96
CA LEU A 39 10.31 -23.54 5.76
C LEU A 39 11.70 -22.94 5.93
N LYS A 40 11.97 -22.26 7.06
CA LYS A 40 13.28 -21.65 7.32
C LYS A 40 14.41 -22.66 7.55
N ARG A 41 14.09 -23.94 7.75
CA ARG A 41 15.05 -25.04 7.94
C ARG A 41 15.28 -25.85 6.67
N ILE A 42 14.48 -25.65 5.63
CA ILE A 42 14.73 -26.24 4.30
C ILE A 42 16.10 -25.73 3.80
N PRO A 43 16.97 -26.62 3.26
CA PRO A 43 18.29 -26.23 2.80
C PRO A 43 18.28 -25.04 1.83
N GLU A 44 19.14 -24.06 2.08
CA GLU A 44 19.18 -22.77 1.36
C GLU A 44 19.34 -22.94 -0.16
N LYS A 45 20.18 -23.89 -0.59
CA LYS A 45 20.44 -24.19 -2.01
C LYS A 45 19.25 -24.86 -2.73
N ARG A 46 18.27 -25.42 -2.00
CA ARG A 46 17.12 -26.13 -2.58
C ARG A 46 15.92 -25.20 -2.73
N THR A 47 16.06 -24.17 -3.56
CA THR A 47 15.02 -23.15 -3.82
C THR A 47 13.72 -23.76 -4.37
N ASN A 48 13.81 -24.76 -5.26
CA ASN A 48 12.63 -25.45 -5.79
C ASN A 48 11.85 -26.19 -4.70
N LEU A 49 12.53 -26.82 -3.74
CA LEU A 49 11.87 -27.50 -2.62
C LEU A 49 11.12 -26.52 -1.72
N LYS A 50 11.69 -25.33 -1.48
CA LYS A 50 10.98 -24.24 -0.79
C LYS A 50 9.74 -23.82 -1.58
N CYS A 51 9.84 -23.69 -2.90
CA CYS A 51 8.70 -23.31 -3.75
C CYS A 51 7.58 -24.37 -3.72
N TYR A 52 7.93 -25.65 -3.86
CA TYR A 52 6.96 -26.75 -3.73
C TYR A 52 6.29 -26.74 -2.35
N PHE A 53 7.07 -26.57 -1.28
CA PHE A 53 6.51 -26.48 0.07
C PHE A 53 5.52 -25.31 0.21
N ILE A 54 5.91 -24.11 -0.27
CA ILE A 54 5.05 -22.93 -0.24
C ILE A 54 3.73 -23.19 -0.97
N ILE A 55 3.80 -23.70 -2.20
CA ILE A 55 2.61 -23.97 -3.02
C ILE A 55 1.74 -25.04 -2.36
N SER A 56 2.32 -26.16 -1.93
CA SER A 56 1.56 -27.24 -1.29
C SER A 56 0.83 -26.78 -0.03
N MET A 57 1.46 -25.95 0.80
CA MET A 57 0.80 -25.40 2.00
C MET A 57 -0.30 -24.39 1.65
N SER A 58 -0.11 -23.59 0.62
CA SER A 58 -1.17 -22.70 0.11
C SER A 58 -2.36 -23.47 -0.45
N LEU A 59 -2.12 -24.55 -1.20
CA LEU A 59 -3.19 -25.42 -1.70
C LEU A 59 -3.89 -26.14 -0.55
N PHE A 60 -3.17 -26.57 0.48
CA PHE A 60 -3.77 -27.14 1.68
C PHE A 60 -4.65 -26.13 2.43
N TYR A 61 -4.25 -24.86 2.53
CA TYR A 61 -5.10 -23.83 3.11
C TYR A 61 -6.36 -23.57 2.27
N LEU A 62 -6.21 -23.43 0.96
CA LEU A 62 -7.34 -23.12 0.08
C LEU A 62 -8.32 -24.29 -0.05
N PHE A 63 -7.84 -25.51 -0.32
CA PHE A 63 -8.69 -26.67 -0.51
C PHE A 63 -9.01 -27.41 0.78
N GLY A 64 -8.01 -27.65 1.62
CA GLY A 64 -8.15 -28.42 2.85
C GLY A 64 -8.89 -27.66 3.95
N VAL A 65 -8.41 -26.48 4.32
CA VAL A 65 -8.93 -25.72 5.47
C VAL A 65 -10.12 -24.84 5.09
N LEU A 66 -10.05 -24.12 3.96
CA LEU A 66 -11.08 -23.14 3.57
C LEU A 66 -12.13 -23.69 2.60
N ASN A 67 -11.86 -24.83 1.95
CA ASN A 67 -12.72 -25.43 0.93
C ASN A 67 -13.10 -24.47 -0.22
N LEU A 68 -12.15 -23.61 -0.63
CA LEU A 68 -12.34 -22.53 -1.63
C LEU A 68 -11.84 -22.92 -3.01
N ILE A 69 -12.54 -23.84 -3.68
CA ILE A 69 -12.19 -24.25 -5.05
C ILE A 69 -12.39 -23.11 -6.04
N SER A 70 -13.56 -22.44 -5.98
CA SER A 70 -13.86 -21.28 -6.81
C SER A 70 -12.91 -20.11 -6.53
N GLY A 71 -12.56 -19.91 -5.26
CA GLY A 71 -11.59 -18.90 -4.83
C GLY A 71 -10.18 -19.15 -5.39
N PHE A 72 -9.70 -20.40 -5.36
CA PHE A 72 -8.43 -20.74 -6.00
C PHE A 72 -8.44 -20.45 -7.50
N ARG A 73 -9.50 -20.83 -8.22
CA ARG A 73 -9.66 -20.53 -9.65
C ARG A 73 -9.54 -19.03 -9.91
N THR A 74 -10.22 -18.21 -9.11
CA THR A 74 -10.15 -16.74 -9.20
C THR A 74 -8.72 -16.22 -9.02
N LEU A 75 -8.01 -16.66 -7.98
CA LEU A 75 -6.63 -16.23 -7.76
C LEU A 75 -5.68 -16.71 -8.88
N LEU A 76 -5.90 -17.92 -9.39
CA LEU A 76 -5.08 -18.52 -10.44
C LEU A 76 -5.23 -17.79 -11.77
N ILE A 77 -6.45 -17.38 -12.16
CA ILE A 77 -6.69 -16.64 -13.42
C ILE A 77 -5.84 -15.38 -13.49
N SER A 78 -5.90 -14.51 -12.48
CA SER A 78 -5.10 -13.27 -12.45
C SER A 78 -3.60 -13.56 -12.41
N THR A 79 -3.19 -14.59 -11.66
CA THR A 79 -1.78 -15.00 -11.56
C THR A 79 -1.24 -15.46 -12.91
N MET A 80 -1.95 -16.38 -13.58
CA MET A 80 -1.53 -16.92 -14.87
C MET A 80 -1.57 -15.87 -15.97
N PHE A 81 -2.60 -15.00 -15.98
CA PHE A 81 -2.63 -13.87 -16.90
C PHE A 81 -1.40 -12.99 -16.76
N THR A 82 -1.06 -12.61 -15.52
CA THR A 82 0.14 -11.80 -15.24
C THR A 82 1.42 -12.50 -15.70
N TYR A 83 1.54 -13.81 -15.46
CA TYR A 83 2.69 -14.59 -15.88
C TYR A 83 2.85 -14.61 -17.40
N LEU A 84 1.77 -14.90 -18.13
CA LEU A 84 1.76 -15.02 -19.58
C LEU A 84 2.02 -13.66 -20.24
N ILE A 85 1.29 -12.62 -19.83
CA ILE A 85 1.43 -11.30 -20.44
C ILE A 85 2.82 -10.71 -20.22
N SER A 86 3.40 -10.87 -19.02
CA SER A 86 4.76 -10.41 -18.75
C SER A 86 5.83 -11.20 -19.52
N ARG A 87 5.58 -12.49 -19.84
CA ARG A 87 6.53 -13.31 -20.59
C ARG A 87 6.53 -12.99 -22.08
N PHE A 88 5.33 -12.93 -22.68
CA PHE A 88 5.15 -12.94 -24.12
C PHE A 88 4.91 -11.55 -24.72
N TYR A 89 4.19 -10.68 -24.01
CA TYR A 89 3.83 -9.35 -24.50
C TYR A 89 4.90 -8.32 -24.16
N ARG A 90 5.76 -8.01 -25.15
CA ARG A 90 6.90 -7.11 -25.03
C ARG A 90 6.53 -5.71 -25.54
N SER A 91 5.74 -5.00 -24.77
CA SER A 91 5.36 -3.61 -25.07
C SER A 91 5.38 -2.74 -23.82
N LYS A 92 5.46 -1.42 -24.02
CA LYS A 92 5.29 -0.41 -22.97
C LYS A 92 3.91 -0.49 -22.31
N PHE A 93 2.92 -1.07 -22.99
CA PHE A 93 1.57 -1.27 -22.44
C PHE A 93 1.40 -2.50 -21.57
N MET A 94 2.37 -3.43 -21.56
CA MET A 94 2.21 -4.69 -20.81
C MET A 94 1.79 -4.47 -19.35
N PRO A 95 2.43 -3.58 -18.57
CA PRO A 95 2.01 -3.34 -17.18
C PRO A 95 0.60 -2.73 -17.07
N HIS A 96 0.21 -1.89 -18.04
CA HIS A 96 -1.11 -1.27 -18.08
C HIS A 96 -2.22 -2.28 -18.40
N VAL A 97 -2.02 -3.14 -19.40
CA VAL A 97 -2.96 -4.21 -19.75
C VAL A 97 -3.10 -5.17 -18.57
N ASN A 98 -1.98 -5.54 -17.94
CA ASN A 98 -2.00 -6.35 -16.73
C ASN A 98 -2.78 -5.69 -15.59
N PHE A 99 -2.55 -4.39 -15.37
CA PHE A 99 -3.25 -3.63 -14.33
C PHE A 99 -4.76 -3.60 -14.57
N ILE A 100 -5.20 -3.28 -15.80
CA ILE A 100 -6.62 -3.24 -16.17
C ILE A 100 -7.26 -4.61 -15.99
N PHE A 101 -6.63 -5.68 -16.47
CA PHE A 101 -7.17 -7.04 -16.34
C PHE A 101 -7.30 -7.46 -14.87
N VAL A 102 -6.23 -7.28 -14.07
CA VAL A 102 -6.22 -7.70 -12.66
C VAL A 102 -7.23 -6.90 -11.83
N MET A 103 -7.29 -5.58 -12.02
CA MET A 103 -8.27 -4.73 -11.33
C MET A 103 -9.69 -4.97 -11.81
N GLY A 104 -9.90 -5.19 -13.11
CA GLY A 104 -11.21 -5.51 -13.70
C GLY A 104 -11.73 -6.86 -13.21
N HIS A 105 -10.88 -7.87 -13.14
CA HIS A 105 -11.25 -9.18 -12.57
C HIS A 105 -11.60 -9.06 -11.08
N LEU A 106 -10.86 -8.25 -10.31
CA LEU A 106 -11.21 -7.96 -8.91
C LEU A 106 -12.58 -7.27 -8.81
N ALA A 107 -12.85 -6.31 -9.69
CA ALA A 107 -14.12 -5.59 -9.70
C ALA A 107 -15.31 -6.47 -10.03
N ILE A 108 -15.18 -7.37 -11.01
CA ILE A 108 -16.24 -8.34 -11.35
C ILE A 108 -16.57 -9.20 -10.14
N ASN A 109 -15.55 -9.65 -9.39
CA ASN A 109 -15.79 -10.44 -8.19
C ASN A 109 -16.39 -9.63 -7.04
N HIS A 110 -16.02 -8.36 -6.90
CA HIS A 110 -16.68 -7.43 -5.95
C HIS A 110 -18.15 -7.21 -6.30
N ILE A 111 -18.47 -6.99 -7.58
CA ILE A 111 -19.85 -6.83 -8.07
C ILE A 111 -20.64 -8.11 -7.82
N TYR A 112 -20.07 -9.27 -8.17
CA TYR A 112 -20.68 -10.56 -7.91
C TYR A 112 -20.94 -10.77 -6.41
N ALA A 113 -19.95 -10.50 -5.56
CA ALA A 113 -20.08 -10.61 -4.10
C ALA A 113 -21.12 -9.64 -3.52
N GLN A 114 -21.30 -8.46 -4.12
CA GLN A 114 -22.24 -7.46 -3.64
C GLN A 114 -23.69 -7.73 -4.08
N PHE A 115 -23.91 -8.13 -5.33
CA PHE A 115 -25.25 -8.18 -5.93
C PHE A 115 -25.78 -9.59 -6.15
N LEU A 116 -24.91 -10.59 -6.31
CA LEU A 116 -25.30 -11.95 -6.71
C LEU A 116 -25.07 -12.98 -5.60
N ASN A 117 -24.26 -12.64 -4.60
CA ASN A 117 -24.00 -13.51 -3.47
C ASN A 117 -24.84 -13.04 -2.28
N GLU A 118 -25.87 -13.82 -1.91
CA GLU A 118 -26.48 -13.69 -0.60
C GLU A 118 -25.42 -14.07 0.44
N GLN A 119 -24.76 -13.06 1.01
CA GLN A 119 -23.74 -13.23 2.05
C GLN A 119 -24.39 -13.84 3.29
N THR A 120 -24.56 -15.16 3.30
CA THR A 120 -24.74 -15.93 4.52
C THR A 120 -23.47 -15.80 5.34
N GLN A 121 -23.61 -15.73 6.67
CA GLN A 121 -22.48 -15.55 7.62
C GLN A 121 -21.37 -16.63 7.47
N THR A 122 -21.61 -17.66 6.66
CA THR A 122 -20.77 -18.83 6.44
C THR A 122 -19.90 -18.78 5.19
N THR A 123 -20.12 -17.87 4.22
CA THR A 123 -19.32 -17.87 2.97
C THR A 123 -18.03 -17.07 3.12
N VAL A 124 -16.89 -17.72 2.91
CA VAL A 124 -15.57 -17.06 2.95
C VAL A 124 -15.38 -16.18 1.71
N ASP A 125 -15.21 -14.89 1.93
CA ASP A 125 -14.96 -13.92 0.86
C ASP A 125 -13.49 -13.97 0.41
N ILE A 126 -13.24 -14.50 -0.81
CA ILE A 126 -11.91 -14.57 -1.40
C ILE A 126 -11.41 -13.21 -1.89
N THR A 127 -12.29 -12.21 -2.05
CA THR A 127 -11.91 -10.90 -2.62
C THR A 127 -10.84 -10.21 -1.77
N SER A 128 -10.83 -10.41 -0.45
CA SER A 128 -9.77 -9.92 0.44
C SER A 128 -8.39 -10.49 0.08
N SER A 129 -8.30 -11.78 -0.23
CA SER A 129 -7.07 -12.42 -0.73
C SER A 129 -6.73 -11.92 -2.13
N GLN A 130 -7.73 -11.74 -2.99
CA GLN A 130 -7.57 -11.23 -4.35
C GLN A 130 -7.04 -9.80 -4.36
N MET A 131 -7.47 -8.96 -3.42
CA MET A 131 -6.98 -7.60 -3.21
C MET A 131 -5.47 -7.56 -2.93
N VAL A 132 -4.99 -8.43 -2.02
CA VAL A 132 -3.55 -8.55 -1.72
C VAL A 132 -2.79 -9.06 -2.93
N LEU A 133 -3.33 -10.06 -3.62
CA LEU A 133 -2.73 -10.61 -4.83
C LEU A 133 -2.66 -9.58 -5.97
N ALA A 134 -3.69 -8.74 -6.13
CA ALA A 134 -3.73 -7.69 -7.15
C ALA A 134 -2.55 -6.71 -7.00
N MET A 135 -2.22 -6.33 -5.76
CA MET A 135 -1.04 -5.50 -5.50
C MET A 135 0.26 -6.19 -5.94
N LYS A 136 0.43 -7.47 -5.57
CA LYS A 136 1.63 -8.26 -5.91
C LYS A 136 1.81 -8.42 -7.42
N LEU A 137 0.74 -8.77 -8.13
CA LEU A 137 0.76 -9.02 -9.56
C LEU A 137 1.01 -7.74 -10.37
N THR A 138 0.35 -6.64 -10.00
CA THR A 138 0.53 -5.35 -10.69
C THR A 138 1.89 -4.72 -10.39
N SER A 139 2.38 -4.81 -9.14
CA SER A 139 3.76 -4.42 -8.80
C SER A 139 4.79 -5.25 -9.60
N PHE A 140 4.60 -6.57 -9.69
CA PHE A 140 5.50 -7.43 -10.47
C PHE A 140 5.57 -7.03 -11.94
N ALA A 141 4.43 -6.76 -12.59
CA ALA A 141 4.41 -6.37 -13.99
C ALA A 141 5.20 -5.08 -14.23
N TRP A 142 5.06 -4.08 -13.35
CA TRP A 142 5.86 -2.85 -13.38
C TRP A 142 7.35 -3.11 -13.13
N SER A 143 7.69 -3.86 -12.08
CA SER A 143 9.07 -4.23 -11.75
C SER A 143 9.75 -4.99 -12.89
N TYR A 144 9.03 -5.90 -13.55
CA TYR A 144 9.55 -6.66 -14.68
C TYR A 144 9.79 -5.79 -15.90
N TYR A 145 8.83 -4.92 -16.21
CA TYR A 145 8.98 -3.95 -17.30
C TYR A 145 10.18 -3.03 -17.07
N ASP A 146 10.29 -2.42 -15.88
CA ASP A 146 11.39 -1.54 -15.50
C ASP A 146 12.76 -2.22 -15.62
N GLY A 147 12.86 -3.50 -15.26
CA GLY A 147 14.13 -4.22 -15.28
C GLY A 147 14.50 -4.81 -16.64
N SER A 148 13.52 -5.30 -17.39
CA SER A 148 13.76 -6.15 -18.58
C SER A 148 13.35 -5.53 -19.91
N CYS A 149 12.51 -4.49 -19.90
CA CYS A 149 11.93 -3.91 -21.14
C CYS A 149 12.28 -2.42 -21.32
N THR A 150 12.69 -1.74 -20.26
CA THR A 150 13.06 -0.33 -20.28
C THR A 150 14.47 -0.12 -20.85
N SER A 151 14.65 0.92 -21.68
CA SER A 151 15.96 1.32 -22.20
C SER A 151 16.89 1.86 -21.10
N GLU A 152 18.20 1.89 -21.32
CA GLU A 152 19.16 2.36 -20.31
C GLU A 152 18.93 3.83 -19.90
N ASN A 153 18.55 4.69 -20.84
CA ASN A 153 18.25 6.09 -20.56
C ASN A 153 16.99 6.20 -19.70
N ASP A 154 15.90 5.52 -20.08
CA ASP A 154 14.66 5.52 -19.31
C ASP A 154 14.83 4.89 -17.92
N PHE A 155 15.78 3.96 -17.75
CA PHE A 155 16.08 3.34 -16.45
C PHE A 155 16.74 4.32 -15.48
N LYS A 156 17.55 5.27 -15.98
CA LYS A 156 18.20 6.30 -15.15
C LYS A 156 17.18 7.25 -14.52
N ASP A 157 16.11 7.54 -15.25
CA ASP A 157 15.01 8.42 -14.82
C ASP A 157 14.10 7.80 -13.75
N LEU A 158 14.22 6.49 -13.50
CA LEU A 158 13.44 5.82 -12.45
C LEU A 158 13.89 6.28 -11.05
N THR A 159 12.94 6.28 -10.11
CA THR A 159 13.26 6.50 -8.70
C THR A 159 14.15 5.39 -8.14
N GLU A 160 14.95 5.69 -7.12
CA GLU A 160 15.80 4.68 -6.46
C GLU A 160 15.00 3.47 -5.94
N HIS A 161 13.76 3.70 -5.48
CA HIS A 161 12.87 2.60 -5.12
C HIS A 161 12.56 1.70 -6.32
N GLN A 162 12.12 2.25 -7.46
CA GLN A 162 11.82 1.48 -8.67
C GLN A 162 13.05 0.70 -9.17
N LYS A 163 14.22 1.34 -9.18
CA LYS A 163 15.49 0.67 -9.53
C LYS A 163 15.78 -0.51 -8.61
N SER A 164 15.59 -0.35 -7.30
CA SER A 164 15.82 -1.42 -6.31
C SER A 164 14.85 -2.59 -6.43
N ARG A 165 13.67 -2.37 -7.03
CA ARG A 165 12.62 -3.39 -7.25
C ARG A 165 12.64 -3.97 -8.67
N ALA A 166 13.53 -3.51 -9.54
CA ALA A 166 13.55 -3.90 -10.94
C ALA A 166 13.93 -5.38 -11.12
N VAL A 167 13.15 -6.10 -11.93
CA VAL A 167 13.34 -7.52 -12.20
C VAL A 167 13.94 -7.69 -13.59
N ARG A 168 15.21 -8.10 -13.64
CA ARG A 168 16.02 -8.20 -14.88
C ARG A 168 15.79 -9.48 -15.69
N GLY A 169 15.21 -10.51 -15.08
CA GLY A 169 14.99 -11.81 -15.72
C GLY A 169 13.60 -12.35 -15.40
N HIS A 170 12.94 -12.98 -16.38
CA HIS A 170 11.60 -13.54 -16.16
C HIS A 170 11.71 -14.76 -15.25
N PRO A 171 10.90 -14.86 -14.20
CA PRO A 171 11.01 -15.96 -13.26
C PRO A 171 10.44 -17.27 -13.83
N PRO A 172 11.01 -18.43 -13.47
CA PRO A 172 10.38 -19.71 -13.72
C PRO A 172 8.98 -19.76 -13.09
N LEU A 173 8.03 -20.44 -13.74
CA LEU A 173 6.63 -20.50 -13.29
C LEU A 173 6.50 -20.99 -11.84
N LEU A 174 7.28 -21.99 -11.44
CA LEU A 174 7.28 -22.52 -10.08
C LEU A 174 7.58 -21.44 -9.03
N LYS A 175 8.57 -20.59 -9.30
CA LYS A 175 8.98 -19.51 -8.39
C LYS A 175 7.94 -18.39 -8.38
N PHE A 176 7.36 -18.07 -9.53
CA PHE A 176 6.30 -17.08 -9.64
C PHE A 176 5.01 -17.52 -8.91
N LEU A 177 4.62 -18.79 -9.03
CA LEU A 177 3.49 -19.36 -8.29
C LEU A 177 3.75 -19.36 -6.78
N ALA A 178 4.98 -19.69 -6.34
CA ALA A 178 5.35 -19.60 -4.93
C ALA A 178 5.34 -18.15 -4.40
N TYR A 179 5.69 -17.18 -5.25
CA TYR A 179 5.53 -15.76 -4.94
C TYR A 179 4.05 -15.41 -4.78
N ALA A 180 3.21 -15.67 -5.79
CA ALA A 180 1.80 -15.32 -5.80
C ALA A 180 1.05 -15.98 -4.63
N PHE A 181 1.19 -17.30 -4.50
CA PHE A 181 0.56 -18.13 -3.48
C PHE A 181 1.48 -18.34 -2.27
N PHE A 182 2.03 -17.26 -1.69
CA PHE A 182 2.79 -17.39 -0.44
C PHE A 182 1.84 -17.51 0.76
N TYR A 183 1.68 -18.72 1.31
CA TYR A 183 0.65 -19.04 2.32
C TYR A 183 0.62 -18.10 3.52
N SER A 184 1.78 -17.58 3.95
CA SER A 184 1.86 -16.72 5.15
C SER A 184 1.16 -15.38 4.97
N THR A 185 1.01 -14.91 3.73
CA THR A 185 0.41 -13.61 3.41
C THR A 185 -0.81 -13.72 2.50
N LEU A 186 -1.20 -14.95 2.14
CA LEU A 186 -2.20 -15.22 1.11
C LEU A 186 -3.56 -14.58 1.44
N LEU A 187 -3.96 -14.64 2.71
CA LEU A 187 -5.30 -14.22 3.15
C LEU A 187 -5.36 -12.76 3.60
N THR A 188 -4.33 -12.28 4.33
CA THR A 188 -4.34 -10.98 5.04
C THR A 188 -3.33 -9.96 4.51
N GLY A 189 -2.42 -10.35 3.61
CA GLY A 189 -1.17 -9.63 3.41
C GLY A 189 -0.20 -9.86 4.57
N PRO A 190 0.88 -9.09 4.75
CA PRO A 190 1.27 -7.94 3.94
C PRO A 190 1.59 -8.29 2.48
N SER A 191 1.37 -7.34 1.57
CA SER A 191 1.92 -7.41 0.21
C SER A 191 3.42 -7.10 0.24
N PHE A 192 4.18 -7.71 -0.66
CA PHE A 192 5.61 -7.50 -0.85
C PHE A 192 5.99 -7.69 -2.32
N ASP A 193 7.08 -7.06 -2.73
CA ASP A 193 7.54 -7.11 -4.12
C ASP A 193 8.26 -8.41 -4.45
N TYR A 194 8.19 -8.82 -5.72
CA TYR A 194 8.87 -10.04 -6.19
C TYR A 194 10.38 -9.98 -5.96
N ALA A 195 11.01 -8.80 -6.08
CA ALA A 195 12.44 -8.63 -5.82
C ALA A 195 12.84 -9.02 -4.38
N ASP A 196 11.99 -8.70 -3.40
CA ASP A 196 12.21 -9.12 -2.00
C ASP A 196 12.05 -10.63 -1.84
N PHE A 197 11.01 -11.19 -2.48
CA PHE A 197 10.79 -12.62 -2.47
C PHE A 197 11.95 -13.40 -3.08
N ASP A 198 12.47 -12.93 -4.21
CA ASP A 198 13.60 -13.51 -4.92
C ASP A 198 14.87 -13.48 -4.04
N SER A 199 15.19 -12.28 -3.52
CA SER A 199 16.34 -12.06 -2.64
C SER A 199 16.24 -12.89 -1.35
N TRP A 200 15.05 -13.02 -0.77
CA TRP A 200 14.79 -13.87 0.39
C TRP A 200 14.96 -15.36 0.08
N LEU A 201 14.38 -15.83 -1.04
CA LEU A 201 14.42 -17.24 -1.43
C LEU A 201 15.86 -17.74 -1.60
N ASN A 202 16.70 -16.89 -2.22
CA ASN A 202 18.13 -17.09 -2.45
C ASN A 202 19.03 -16.69 -1.27
N CYS A 203 18.43 -16.18 -0.18
CA CYS A 203 19.14 -15.70 1.01
C CYS A 203 20.14 -14.55 0.75
N GLU A 204 20.01 -13.84 -0.37
CA GLU A 204 20.84 -12.68 -0.70
C GLU A 204 20.56 -11.50 0.21
N MET A 205 19.32 -11.37 0.69
CA MET A 205 18.90 -10.29 1.58
C MET A 205 19.63 -10.29 2.93
N PHE A 206 20.32 -11.38 3.30
CA PHE A 206 21.04 -11.53 4.57
C PHE A 206 22.56 -11.39 4.43
N ARG A 207 23.06 -10.96 3.27
CA ARG A 207 24.51 -10.86 3.00
C ARG A 207 25.22 -9.85 3.90
N ASP A 208 24.53 -8.81 4.33
CA ASP A 208 25.01 -7.77 5.24
C ASP A 208 25.02 -8.20 6.72
N LEU A 209 24.47 -9.38 7.03
CA LEU A 209 24.42 -9.89 8.41
C LEU A 209 25.77 -10.53 8.82
N PRO A 210 26.40 -10.10 9.93
CA PRO A 210 27.62 -10.71 10.43
C PRO A 210 27.45 -12.19 10.79
N GLU A 211 28.49 -13.01 10.53
CA GLU A 211 28.48 -14.45 10.84
C GLU A 211 28.22 -14.76 12.32
N SER A 212 28.64 -13.87 13.23
CA SER A 212 28.39 -13.99 14.68
C SER A 212 26.90 -13.98 15.03
N LYS A 213 26.05 -13.32 14.21
CA LYS A 213 24.60 -13.25 14.40
C LYS A 213 23.85 -14.40 13.71
N LYS A 214 24.53 -15.18 12.85
CA LYS A 214 23.94 -16.32 12.16
C LYS A 214 23.95 -17.56 13.04
N PRO A 215 22.79 -18.22 13.25
CA PRO A 215 22.68 -19.36 14.15
C PRO A 215 23.37 -20.61 13.59
N MET A 216 24.02 -21.37 14.47
CA MET A 216 24.57 -22.69 14.13
C MET A 216 23.46 -23.70 13.84
N ARG A 217 23.69 -24.60 12.89
CA ARG A 217 22.76 -25.70 12.60
C ARG A 217 23.01 -26.84 13.57
N ARG A 218 21.96 -27.24 14.31
CA ARG A 218 22.00 -28.32 15.32
C ARG A 218 22.55 -29.64 14.78
N TYR A 219 22.21 -29.99 13.54
CA TYR A 219 22.58 -31.26 12.90
C TYR A 219 23.76 -31.15 11.92
N HIS A 220 24.34 -29.97 11.73
CA HIS A 220 25.46 -29.73 10.80
C HIS A 220 26.42 -28.69 11.41
N PRO A 221 27.17 -29.06 12.46
CA PRO A 221 28.19 -28.19 13.05
C PRO A 221 29.24 -27.85 11.98
N GLY A 222 29.31 -26.59 11.58
CA GLY A 222 30.14 -26.11 10.46
C GLY A 222 29.36 -25.33 9.39
N LYS A 223 28.03 -25.47 9.33
CA LYS A 223 27.17 -24.63 8.48
C LYS A 223 26.25 -23.77 9.33
N ARG A 224 26.32 -22.46 9.16
CA ARG A 224 25.37 -21.52 9.78
C ARG A 224 24.13 -21.37 8.90
N ARG A 225 22.98 -21.09 9.51
CA ARG A 225 21.75 -20.74 8.77
C ARG A 225 21.78 -19.24 8.50
N GLN A 226 21.50 -18.83 7.25
CA GLN A 226 21.50 -17.41 6.89
C GLN A 226 20.43 -16.61 7.64
N ILE A 227 19.25 -17.21 7.87
CA ILE A 227 18.15 -16.57 8.59
C ILE A 227 18.48 -16.48 10.10
N PRO A 228 18.58 -15.27 10.67
CA PRO A 228 18.88 -15.07 12.09
C PRO A 228 17.80 -15.60 13.03
N ASN A 229 18.12 -15.71 14.32
CA ASN A 229 17.14 -16.09 15.33
C ASN A 229 16.15 -14.94 15.59
N ASN A 230 14.89 -15.19 15.28
CA ASN A 230 13.79 -14.20 15.33
C ASN A 230 12.56 -14.71 16.09
N GLY A 231 12.64 -15.90 16.69
CA GLY A 231 11.51 -16.56 17.35
C GLY A 231 10.89 -15.72 18.47
N LYS A 232 11.73 -15.14 19.35
CA LYS A 232 11.26 -14.28 20.45
C LYS A 232 10.45 -13.07 19.94
N LEU A 233 10.94 -12.39 18.90
CA LEU A 233 10.26 -11.24 18.30
C LEU A 233 8.94 -11.66 17.63
N ALA A 234 8.94 -12.77 16.87
CA ALA A 234 7.74 -13.30 16.25
C ALA A 234 6.70 -13.68 17.31
N SER A 235 7.08 -14.40 18.37
CA SER A 235 6.20 -14.76 19.48
C SER A 235 5.62 -13.53 20.18
N TRP A 236 6.43 -12.50 20.43
CA TRP A 236 5.95 -11.25 21.03
C TRP A 236 4.90 -10.56 20.15
N LYS A 237 5.12 -10.47 18.84
CA LYS A 237 4.12 -9.91 17.90
C LYS A 237 2.85 -10.76 17.82
N VAL A 238 2.96 -12.09 17.94
CA VAL A 238 1.76 -12.96 18.03
C VAL A 238 0.96 -12.65 19.28
N ILE A 239 1.61 -12.52 20.44
CA ILE A 239 0.94 -12.16 21.70
C ILE A 239 0.22 -10.81 21.55
N GLN A 240 0.88 -9.81 20.97
CA GLN A 240 0.26 -8.52 20.67
C GLN A 240 -0.96 -8.67 19.75
N GLY A 241 -0.83 -9.45 18.68
CA GLY A 241 -1.93 -9.70 17.75
C GLY A 241 -3.12 -10.42 18.39
N LEU A 242 -2.87 -11.40 19.26
CA LEU A 242 -3.92 -12.09 20.02
C LEU A 242 -4.60 -11.15 21.02
N ALA A 243 -3.85 -10.27 21.69
CA ALA A 243 -4.42 -9.25 22.57
C ALA A 243 -5.35 -8.30 21.79
N TRP A 244 -4.94 -7.83 20.60
CA TRP A 244 -5.80 -7.02 19.73
C TRP A 244 -7.04 -7.77 19.24
N MET A 245 -6.93 -9.07 18.99
CA MET A 245 -8.06 -9.90 18.58
C MET A 245 -9.10 -9.99 19.71
N ILE A 246 -8.66 -10.23 20.94
CA ILE A 246 -9.54 -10.26 22.14
C ILE A 246 -10.20 -8.90 22.34
N LEU A 247 -9.41 -7.82 22.28
CA LEU A 247 -9.94 -6.45 22.40
C LEU A 247 -10.93 -6.13 21.29
N SER A 248 -10.71 -6.60 20.06
CA SER A 248 -11.66 -6.44 18.96
C SER A 248 -12.98 -7.16 19.24
N ALA A 249 -12.95 -8.38 19.76
CA ALA A 249 -14.15 -9.15 20.07
C ALA A 249 -14.97 -8.48 21.20
N ILE A 250 -14.30 -8.06 22.27
CA ILE A 250 -14.94 -7.36 23.40
C ILE A 250 -15.47 -5.99 22.96
N GLY A 251 -14.64 -5.20 22.28
CA GLY A 251 -15.00 -3.85 21.85
C GLY A 251 -16.22 -3.82 20.94
N MET A 252 -16.31 -4.75 19.98
CA MET A 252 -17.45 -4.84 19.06
C MET A 252 -18.77 -5.23 19.75
N LYS A 253 -18.71 -5.91 20.90
CA LYS A 253 -19.88 -6.22 21.72
C LYS A 253 -20.41 -4.97 22.43
N HIS A 254 -19.53 -4.11 22.91
CA HIS A 254 -19.89 -2.90 23.66
C HIS A 254 -20.19 -1.69 22.78
N PHE A 255 -19.60 -1.61 21.59
CA PHE A 255 -19.78 -0.50 20.66
C PHE A 255 -20.28 -1.02 19.30
N PRO A 256 -21.52 -1.55 19.23
CA PRO A 256 -22.04 -2.11 17.99
C PRO A 256 -22.36 -1.01 16.97
N VAL A 257 -22.11 -1.30 15.68
CA VAL A 257 -22.51 -0.43 14.56
C VAL A 257 -24.02 -0.16 14.57
N LYS A 258 -24.82 -1.16 14.98
CA LYS A 258 -26.29 -1.05 15.06
C LYS A 258 -26.76 0.14 15.90
N TYR A 259 -26.02 0.53 16.94
CA TYR A 259 -26.40 1.66 17.78
C TYR A 259 -26.36 2.99 17.02
N VAL A 260 -25.38 3.20 16.15
CA VAL A 260 -25.28 4.43 15.33
C VAL A 260 -26.33 4.46 14.23
N LEU A 261 -26.83 3.28 13.83
CA LEU A 261 -27.90 3.15 12.84
C LEU A 261 -29.31 3.30 13.44
N ASP A 262 -29.42 3.32 14.77
CA ASP A 262 -30.70 3.53 15.45
C ASP A 262 -31.14 5.00 15.32
N ARG A 263 -32.24 5.21 14.59
CA ARG A 263 -32.80 6.53 14.30
C ARG A 263 -33.44 7.20 15.50
N ASN A 264 -33.85 6.44 16.50
CA ASN A 264 -34.56 6.96 17.66
C ASN A 264 -33.57 7.21 18.80
N ALA A 265 -32.67 6.26 19.09
CA ALA A 265 -31.80 6.35 20.25
C ALA A 265 -30.56 7.23 20.02
N PHE A 266 -29.89 7.14 18.87
CA PHE A 266 -28.61 7.81 18.66
C PHE A 266 -28.75 9.33 18.53
N PRO A 267 -29.71 9.88 17.76
CA PRO A 267 -29.87 11.33 17.62
C PRO A 267 -30.30 12.06 18.90
N GLN A 268 -30.91 11.36 19.87
CA GLN A 268 -31.28 11.92 21.17
C GLN A 268 -30.08 12.24 22.07
N ARG A 269 -28.90 11.68 21.77
CA ARG A 269 -27.67 11.96 22.51
C ARG A 269 -27.10 13.33 22.13
N SER A 270 -26.35 13.92 23.05
CA SER A 270 -25.69 15.21 22.81
C SER A 270 -24.75 15.15 21.60
N PHE A 271 -24.57 16.29 20.94
CA PHE A 271 -23.68 16.42 19.78
C PHE A 271 -22.26 15.92 20.07
N ILE A 272 -21.71 16.30 21.23
CA ILE A 272 -20.37 15.90 21.67
C ILE A 272 -20.31 14.38 21.87
N PHE A 273 -21.32 13.78 22.50
CA PHE A 273 -21.37 12.32 22.69
C PHE A 273 -21.35 11.60 21.35
N ARG A 274 -22.17 12.03 20.38
CA ARG A 274 -22.26 11.40 19.06
C ARG A 274 -20.89 11.42 18.37
N ILE A 275 -20.19 12.55 18.37
CA ILE A 275 -18.84 12.67 17.76
C ILE A 275 -17.85 11.69 18.41
N HIS A 276 -17.80 11.64 19.75
CA HIS A 276 -16.88 10.74 20.45
C HIS A 276 -17.23 9.28 20.27
N TYR A 277 -18.53 8.95 20.16
CA TYR A 277 -18.97 7.60 19.85
C TYR A 277 -18.49 7.17 18.46
N LEU A 278 -18.61 8.03 17.44
CA LEU A 278 -18.09 7.73 16.09
C LEU A 278 -16.57 7.49 16.11
N PHE A 279 -15.82 8.31 16.87
CA PHE A 279 -14.39 8.06 17.08
C PHE A 279 -14.12 6.70 17.72
N LEU A 280 -14.78 6.39 18.85
CA LEU A 280 -14.58 5.12 19.56
C LEU A 280 -14.97 3.93 18.69
N LEU A 281 -16.07 4.02 17.95
CA LEU A 281 -16.48 3.01 17.00
C LEU A 281 -15.39 2.78 15.94
N GLY A 282 -14.89 3.85 15.31
CA GLY A 282 -13.80 3.77 14.34
C GLY A 282 -12.50 3.21 14.92
N PHE A 283 -12.18 3.55 16.18
CA PHE A 283 -11.02 3.01 16.90
C PHE A 283 -11.13 1.51 17.15
N ILE A 284 -12.27 1.06 17.68
CA ILE A 284 -12.52 -0.36 17.96
C ILE A 284 -12.55 -1.19 16.67
N HIS A 285 -13.15 -0.67 15.61
CA HIS A 285 -13.15 -1.32 14.30
C HIS A 285 -11.75 -1.53 13.72
N ARG A 286 -10.73 -0.77 14.15
CA ARG A 286 -9.35 -0.93 13.70
C ARG A 286 -8.65 -2.14 14.34
N PHE A 287 -9.08 -2.59 15.52
CA PHE A 287 -8.39 -3.64 16.28
C PHE A 287 -8.28 -4.97 15.53
N LYS A 288 -9.29 -5.36 14.74
CA LYS A 288 -9.21 -6.56 13.89
C LYS A 288 -8.08 -6.48 12.85
N TYR A 289 -7.82 -5.27 12.32
CA TYR A 289 -6.70 -5.05 11.39
C TYR A 289 -5.37 -5.05 12.12
N TYR A 290 -5.30 -4.47 13.33
CA TYR A 290 -4.11 -4.55 14.19
C TYR A 290 -3.74 -6.00 14.51
N ALA A 291 -4.73 -6.82 14.83
CA ALA A 291 -4.56 -8.25 15.04
C ALA A 291 -4.04 -8.95 13.77
N ALA A 292 -4.82 -8.89 12.68
CA ALA A 292 -4.52 -9.63 11.45
C ALA A 292 -3.16 -9.25 10.83
N TRP A 293 -2.86 -7.95 10.76
CA TRP A 293 -1.61 -7.47 10.17
C TRP A 293 -0.41 -7.73 11.07
N THR A 294 -0.53 -7.60 12.39
CA THR A 294 0.59 -7.89 13.31
C THR A 294 0.94 -9.38 13.31
N ILE A 295 -0.07 -10.26 13.31
CA ILE A 295 0.14 -11.72 13.25
C ILE A 295 0.79 -12.11 11.92
N SER A 296 0.30 -11.57 10.81
CA SER A 296 0.87 -11.91 9.51
C SER A 296 2.30 -11.36 9.30
N GLU A 297 2.57 -10.15 9.81
CA GLU A 297 3.93 -9.62 9.86
C GLU A 297 4.84 -10.52 10.69
N ALA A 298 4.38 -11.00 11.85
CA ALA A 298 5.13 -11.95 12.67
C ALA A 298 5.44 -13.26 11.93
N SER A 299 4.50 -13.74 11.12
CA SER A 299 4.67 -14.90 10.23
C SER A 299 5.81 -14.67 9.23
N CYS A 300 5.82 -13.52 8.56
CA CYS A 300 6.88 -13.11 7.63
C CYS A 300 8.24 -12.91 8.33
N ILE A 301 8.23 -12.36 9.54
CA ILE A 301 9.44 -12.23 10.37
C ILE A 301 10.01 -13.61 10.66
N LEU A 302 9.17 -14.58 11.06
CA LEU A 302 9.62 -15.91 11.45
C LEU A 302 10.33 -16.67 10.32
N CYS A 303 9.84 -16.56 9.08
CA CYS A 303 10.47 -17.18 7.90
C CYS A 303 11.63 -16.36 7.32
N GLY A 304 11.89 -15.15 7.84
CA GLY A 304 13.02 -14.30 7.47
C GLY A 304 12.69 -13.18 6.48
N LEU A 305 11.52 -13.18 5.85
CA LEU A 305 11.13 -12.21 4.82
C LEU A 305 11.01 -10.78 5.36
N GLY A 306 10.75 -10.62 6.66
CA GLY A 306 10.70 -9.30 7.31
C GLY A 306 12.06 -8.60 7.47
N TYR A 307 13.18 -9.26 7.22
CA TYR A 307 14.51 -8.69 7.46
C TYR A 307 14.76 -7.43 6.61
N ASN A 308 15.22 -6.35 7.25
CA ASN A 308 15.46 -5.06 6.59
C ASN A 308 16.86 -4.49 6.88
N GLY A 309 17.84 -5.38 6.89
CA GLY A 309 19.24 -5.04 7.08
C GLY A 309 19.70 -5.04 8.54
N TYR A 310 21.01 -5.01 8.68
CA TYR A 310 21.71 -4.89 9.94
C TYR A 310 22.19 -3.45 10.16
N ASP A 311 22.06 -2.93 11.37
CA ASP A 311 22.68 -1.66 11.75
C ASP A 311 23.98 -1.92 12.51
N PRO A 312 25.16 -1.61 11.92
CA PRO A 312 26.45 -1.81 12.59
C PRO A 312 26.63 -0.95 13.84
N LYS A 313 25.99 0.23 13.92
CA LYS A 313 26.14 1.14 15.06
C LYS A 313 25.35 0.65 16.28
N THR A 314 24.09 0.27 16.07
CA THR A 314 23.22 -0.20 17.16
C THR A 314 23.31 -1.72 17.41
N GLN A 315 23.99 -2.46 16.52
CA GLN A 315 24.11 -3.92 16.53
C GLN A 315 22.74 -4.65 16.50
N LYS A 316 21.71 -3.97 15.99
CA LYS A 316 20.33 -4.46 15.91
C LYS A 316 19.94 -4.82 14.48
N ILE A 317 19.10 -5.85 14.37
CA ILE A 317 18.49 -6.27 13.11
C ILE A 317 17.13 -5.57 12.97
N ARG A 318 16.88 -4.96 11.81
CA ARG A 318 15.57 -4.41 11.48
C ARG A 318 14.68 -5.48 10.84
N TRP A 319 13.41 -5.49 11.21
CA TRP A 319 12.42 -6.51 10.83
C TRP A 319 11.17 -5.91 10.16
N ASP A 320 11.27 -4.69 9.67
CA ASP A 320 10.16 -3.84 9.21
C ASP A 320 9.98 -3.83 7.68
N ARG A 321 10.65 -4.72 6.93
CA ARG A 321 10.61 -4.74 5.45
C ARG A 321 9.18 -4.83 4.91
N VAL A 322 8.39 -5.73 5.50
CA VAL A 322 6.99 -5.99 5.12
C VAL A 322 6.01 -5.48 6.17
N ARG A 323 6.44 -4.57 7.08
CA ARG A 323 5.57 -3.98 8.09
C ARG A 323 4.37 -3.31 7.42
N ASN A 324 3.16 -3.68 7.83
CA ASN A 324 1.93 -3.15 7.22
C ASN A 324 1.27 -2.05 8.05
N ILE A 325 1.61 -1.95 9.33
CA ILE A 325 0.98 -1.03 10.27
C ILE A 325 1.97 -0.54 11.34
N ASP A 326 1.94 0.76 11.60
CA ASP A 326 2.50 1.35 12.81
C ASP A 326 1.39 1.83 13.74
N ILE A 327 0.99 0.98 14.68
CA ILE A 327 -0.15 1.25 15.57
C ILE A 327 0.08 2.51 16.40
N TRP A 328 1.30 2.71 16.91
CA TRP A 328 1.61 3.87 17.74
C TRP A 328 1.51 5.15 16.93
N THR A 329 2.19 5.22 15.78
CA THR A 329 2.08 6.38 14.89
C THR A 329 0.66 6.60 14.41
N VAL A 330 -0.10 5.53 14.09
CA VAL A 330 -1.51 5.67 13.75
C VAL A 330 -2.26 6.33 14.90
N GLU A 331 -2.04 5.94 16.16
CA GLU A 331 -2.77 6.50 17.31
C GLU A 331 -2.28 7.86 17.83
N THR A 332 -1.03 8.23 17.55
CA THR A 332 -0.43 9.49 18.05
C THR A 332 -0.12 10.51 16.95
N ALA A 333 -0.45 10.22 15.68
CA ALA A 333 -0.21 11.11 14.56
C ALA A 333 -0.82 12.51 14.77
N GLN A 334 0.01 13.52 14.52
CA GLN A 334 -0.36 14.94 14.68
C GLN A 334 -0.91 15.57 13.40
N ASN A 335 -0.88 14.83 12.29
CA ASN A 335 -1.35 15.28 10.99
C ASN A 335 -1.89 14.11 10.15
N THR A 336 -2.75 14.43 9.18
CA THR A 336 -3.39 13.44 8.30
C THR A 336 -2.38 12.59 7.52
N ARG A 337 -1.26 13.18 7.08
CA ARG A 337 -0.22 12.47 6.32
C ARG A 337 0.43 11.39 7.18
N GLU A 338 0.93 11.76 8.35
CA GLU A 338 1.58 10.82 9.27
C GLU A 338 0.68 9.63 9.62
N MET A 339 -0.62 9.87 9.84
CA MET A 339 -1.55 8.79 10.13
C MET A 339 -1.79 7.87 8.93
N LEU A 340 -1.98 8.43 7.73
CA LEU A 340 -2.18 7.65 6.51
C LEU A 340 -0.92 6.86 6.11
N GLU A 341 0.26 7.42 6.32
CA GLU A 341 1.55 6.75 6.04
C GLU A 341 1.78 5.54 6.95
N ALA A 342 1.30 5.61 8.20
CA ALA A 342 1.40 4.54 9.18
C ALA A 342 0.33 3.45 9.02
N TRP A 343 -0.79 3.73 8.36
CA TRP A 343 -1.90 2.79 8.13
C TRP A 343 -1.77 2.08 6.79
N ASN A 344 -1.84 0.74 6.77
CA ASN A 344 -1.81 -0.07 5.54
C ASN A 344 -0.61 0.29 4.61
N MET A 345 0.58 0.33 5.21
CA MET A 345 1.80 0.89 4.64
C MET A 345 2.15 0.32 3.26
N ASN A 346 2.00 -1.00 3.05
CA ASN A 346 2.35 -1.62 1.76
C ASN A 346 1.35 -1.28 0.65
N THR A 347 0.08 -1.05 0.99
CA THR A 347 -0.92 -0.53 0.03
C THR A 347 -0.58 0.90 -0.38
N ASN A 348 -0.14 1.76 0.55
CA ASN A 348 0.33 3.10 0.21
C ASN A 348 1.56 3.08 -0.70
N LYS A 349 2.53 2.18 -0.44
CA LYS A 349 3.68 1.98 -1.34
C LYS A 349 3.22 1.54 -2.73
N TRP A 350 2.32 0.56 -2.80
CA TRP A 350 1.76 0.09 -4.07
C TRP A 350 1.07 1.23 -4.85
N LEU A 351 0.16 1.97 -4.21
CA LEU A 351 -0.51 3.12 -4.82
C LEU A 351 0.48 4.17 -5.33
N LYS A 352 1.54 4.47 -4.55
CA LYS A 352 2.57 5.42 -4.95
C LYS A 352 3.36 4.95 -6.18
N TYR A 353 3.92 3.75 -6.14
CA TYR A 353 4.89 3.28 -7.14
C TYR A 353 4.26 2.63 -8.37
N SER A 354 3.03 2.12 -8.25
CA SER A 354 2.31 1.43 -9.33
C SER A 354 1.23 2.29 -9.98
N VAL A 355 0.80 3.38 -9.34
CA VAL A 355 -0.25 4.27 -9.87
C VAL A 355 0.22 5.72 -9.92
N TYR A 356 0.45 6.36 -8.77
CA TYR A 356 0.72 7.80 -8.68
C TYR A 356 1.90 8.25 -9.54
N LEU A 357 3.04 7.56 -9.42
CA LEU A 357 4.24 7.88 -10.20
C LEU A 357 4.14 7.40 -11.66
N ARG A 358 3.28 6.42 -11.97
CA ARG A 358 3.12 5.86 -13.32
C ARG A 358 2.17 6.67 -14.20
N VAL A 359 1.20 7.35 -13.58
CA VAL A 359 0.28 8.28 -14.26
C VAL A 359 0.95 9.64 -14.53
N THR A 360 2.02 9.95 -13.80
CA THR A 360 2.73 11.21 -13.95
C THR A 360 3.56 11.21 -15.24
N LYS A 361 3.42 12.28 -16.06
CA LYS A 361 4.24 12.44 -17.28
C LYS A 361 5.72 12.51 -16.92
N LYS A 362 6.57 11.85 -17.71
CA LYS A 362 8.03 11.95 -17.59
C LYS A 362 8.45 13.43 -17.62
N GLY A 363 9.31 13.84 -16.68
CA GLY A 363 9.82 15.20 -16.57
C GLY A 363 8.84 16.24 -15.99
N LYS A 364 7.58 15.89 -15.69
CA LYS A 364 6.63 16.79 -15.01
C LYS A 364 6.40 16.33 -13.56
N LYS A 365 6.18 17.29 -12.66
CA LYS A 365 5.77 16.98 -11.29
C LYS A 365 4.37 16.34 -11.30
N PRO A 366 4.08 15.38 -10.41
CA PRO A 366 2.74 14.86 -10.22
C PRO A 366 1.73 16.01 -9.98
N GLY A 367 0.52 15.84 -10.49
CA GLY A 367 -0.53 16.84 -10.39
C GLY A 367 -1.88 16.23 -10.02
N PHE A 368 -2.95 16.99 -10.23
CA PHE A 368 -4.32 16.58 -9.94
C PHE A 368 -4.68 15.21 -10.53
N ARG A 369 -4.27 14.93 -11.78
CA ARG A 369 -4.49 13.64 -12.45
C ARG A 369 -3.94 12.47 -11.65
N SER A 370 -2.66 12.51 -11.30
CA SER A 370 -1.99 11.45 -10.53
C SER A 370 -2.72 11.22 -9.21
N THR A 371 -3.21 12.30 -8.59
CA THR A 371 -4.02 12.20 -7.38
C THR A 371 -5.35 11.50 -7.59
N LEU A 372 -6.14 11.96 -8.56
CA LEU A 372 -7.47 11.42 -8.84
C LEU A 372 -7.40 9.93 -9.21
N PHE A 373 -6.46 9.53 -10.06
CA PHE A 373 -6.31 8.13 -10.44
C PHE A 373 -5.88 7.25 -9.26
N THR A 374 -4.98 7.73 -8.41
CA THR A 374 -4.57 7.00 -7.19
C THR A 374 -5.75 6.81 -6.25
N PHE A 375 -6.53 7.86 -6.08
CA PHE A 375 -7.73 7.89 -5.28
C PHE A 375 -8.79 6.88 -5.76
N LEU A 376 -9.16 6.97 -7.04
CA LEU A 376 -10.15 6.09 -7.65
C LEU A 376 -9.68 4.63 -7.62
N THR A 377 -8.39 4.39 -7.88
CA THR A 377 -7.81 3.06 -7.76
C THR A 377 -7.94 2.51 -6.34
N SER A 378 -7.65 3.32 -5.32
CA SER A 378 -7.78 2.90 -3.92
C SER A 378 -9.22 2.54 -3.57
N ALA A 379 -10.20 3.38 -3.94
CA ALA A 379 -11.61 3.10 -3.68
C ALA A 379 -12.08 1.83 -4.41
N PHE A 380 -11.73 1.70 -5.68
CA PHE A 380 -12.11 0.57 -6.52
C PHE A 380 -11.45 -0.75 -6.07
N TRP A 381 -10.22 -0.69 -5.58
CA TRP A 381 -9.53 -1.83 -4.98
C TRP A 381 -10.30 -2.40 -3.77
N HIS A 382 -10.88 -1.52 -2.95
CA HIS A 382 -11.70 -1.93 -1.81
C HIS A 382 -13.06 -2.48 -2.21
N GLY A 383 -13.66 -2.00 -3.29
CA GLY A 383 -14.86 -2.58 -3.88
C GLY A 383 -15.83 -1.58 -4.49
N THR A 384 -17.03 -2.04 -4.82
CA THR A 384 -18.06 -1.25 -5.50
C THR A 384 -19.07 -0.59 -4.56
N ARG A 385 -18.98 -0.85 -3.25
CA ARG A 385 -19.92 -0.28 -2.28
C ARG A 385 -19.71 1.24 -2.10
N PRO A 386 -20.77 2.07 -2.13
CA PRO A 386 -20.67 3.53 -2.09
C PRO A 386 -19.90 4.09 -0.88
N GLY A 387 -19.94 3.40 0.26
CA GLY A 387 -19.25 3.81 1.48
C GLY A 387 -17.74 3.95 1.30
N TYR A 388 -17.10 3.12 0.47
CA TYR A 388 -15.68 3.28 0.16
C TYR A 388 -15.41 4.63 -0.49
N TYR A 389 -16.16 4.97 -1.54
CA TYR A 389 -16.01 6.22 -2.28
C TYR A 389 -16.25 7.44 -1.39
N LEU A 390 -17.27 7.41 -0.52
CA LEU A 390 -17.54 8.48 0.44
C LEU A 390 -16.38 8.71 1.42
N THR A 391 -15.89 7.63 2.05
CA THR A 391 -14.78 7.72 3.01
C THR A 391 -13.53 8.25 2.35
N PHE A 392 -13.16 7.66 1.21
CA PHE A 392 -11.98 8.08 0.51
C PHE A 392 -12.13 9.56 0.10
N ALA A 393 -13.24 9.97 -0.52
CA ALA A 393 -13.34 11.29 -1.14
C ALA A 393 -13.24 12.39 -0.07
N THR A 394 -13.89 12.15 1.06
CA THR A 394 -13.79 13.01 2.24
C THR A 394 -12.36 13.02 2.79
N GLY A 395 -11.70 11.85 2.87
CA GLY A 395 -10.30 11.73 3.28
C GLY A 395 -9.34 12.54 2.41
N ALA A 396 -9.52 12.50 1.09
CA ALA A 396 -8.69 13.24 0.14
C ALA A 396 -8.84 14.77 0.31
N LEU A 397 -10.08 15.26 0.49
CA LEU A 397 -10.34 16.67 0.76
C LEU A 397 -9.76 17.10 2.12
N TYR A 398 -9.98 16.30 3.16
CA TYR A 398 -9.47 16.58 4.51
C TYR A 398 -7.95 16.57 4.56
N GLN A 399 -7.29 15.71 3.79
CA GLN A 399 -5.83 15.71 3.68
C GLN A 399 -5.30 16.99 3.03
N THR A 400 -6.00 17.54 2.04
CA THR A 400 -5.66 18.86 1.49
C THR A 400 -5.78 19.95 2.55
N CYS A 401 -6.84 19.93 3.37
CA CYS A 401 -6.96 20.84 4.52
C CYS A 401 -5.80 20.66 5.51
N GLY A 402 -5.40 19.41 5.78
CA GLY A 402 -4.25 19.10 6.63
C GLY A 402 -2.94 19.76 6.16
N LYS A 403 -2.69 19.79 4.84
CA LYS A 403 -1.54 20.53 4.26
C LYS A 403 -1.65 22.03 4.49
N ILE A 404 -2.82 22.62 4.26
CA ILE A 404 -3.08 24.05 4.48
C ILE A 404 -2.80 24.40 5.95
N TYR A 405 -3.34 23.63 6.89
CA TYR A 405 -3.11 23.85 8.31
C TYR A 405 -1.64 23.67 8.70
N ARG A 406 -0.97 22.64 8.17
CA ARG A 406 0.45 22.40 8.46
C ARG A 406 1.34 23.55 7.97
N ARG A 407 1.05 24.11 6.79
CA ARG A 407 1.82 25.22 6.20
C ARG A 407 1.61 26.54 6.95
N ASN A 408 0.41 26.79 7.45
CA ASN A 408 0.05 28.09 8.03
C ASN A 408 0.13 28.15 9.56
N PHE A 409 -0.27 27.07 10.26
CA PHE A 409 -0.41 27.08 11.72
C PHE A 409 0.83 26.55 12.42
N ARG A 410 1.41 25.43 11.94
CA ARG A 410 2.58 24.82 12.59
C ARG A 410 3.74 25.80 12.79
N PRO A 411 4.11 26.66 11.81
CA PRO A 411 5.27 27.54 11.97
C PRO A 411 5.10 28.59 13.07
N ILE A 412 3.88 28.86 13.54
CA ILE A 412 3.60 29.77 14.67
C ILE A 412 4.20 29.21 15.98
N PHE A 413 4.30 27.89 16.09
CA PHE A 413 4.78 27.18 17.26
C PHE A 413 6.26 26.75 17.14
N LEU A 414 6.99 27.27 16.15
CA LEU A 414 8.41 27.01 15.93
C LEU A 414 9.20 28.30 16.15
N ARG A 415 10.47 28.17 16.53
CA ARG A 415 11.39 29.31 16.64
C ARG A 415 11.69 29.92 15.28
N GLU A 416 12.50 30.98 15.29
CA GLU A 416 12.91 31.74 14.10
C GLU A 416 13.62 30.86 13.05
N ASP A 417 14.28 29.79 13.49
CA ASP A 417 14.91 28.78 12.64
C ASP A 417 13.90 27.94 11.83
N GLY A 418 12.62 27.95 12.19
CA GLY A 418 11.57 27.13 11.57
C GLY A 418 11.69 25.63 11.87
N VAL A 419 12.56 25.22 12.80
CA VAL A 419 12.83 23.81 13.12
C VAL A 419 12.63 23.55 14.62
N THR A 420 13.17 24.40 15.48
CA THR A 420 13.14 24.20 16.93
C THR A 420 11.74 24.49 17.47
N PRO A 421 11.14 23.57 18.26
CA PRO A 421 9.81 23.76 18.82
C PRO A 421 9.78 24.78 19.96
N LEU A 422 8.72 25.58 20.02
CA LEU A 422 8.39 26.38 21.21
C LEU A 422 7.67 25.51 22.25
N PRO A 423 7.69 25.88 23.55
CA PRO A 423 6.94 25.14 24.59
C PRO A 423 5.44 25.02 24.29
N SER A 424 4.85 26.06 23.66
CA SER A 424 3.45 26.09 23.22
C SER A 424 3.11 25.06 22.14
N LYS A 425 4.11 24.49 21.45
CA LYS A 425 3.91 23.45 20.44
C LYS A 425 3.22 22.21 21.02
N ILE A 426 3.46 21.89 22.29
CA ILE A 426 2.83 20.73 22.94
C ILE A 426 1.30 20.85 22.88
N ILE A 427 0.77 22.05 23.10
CA ILE A 427 -0.67 22.32 23.02
C ILE A 427 -1.18 22.14 21.59
N TYR A 428 -0.47 22.69 20.60
CA TYR A 428 -0.80 22.50 19.18
C TYR A 428 -0.80 21.02 18.78
N ASP A 429 0.17 20.25 19.27
CA ASP A 429 0.29 18.82 18.97
C ASP A 429 -0.87 18.04 19.60
N PHE A 430 -1.25 18.34 20.85
CA PHE A 430 -2.38 17.69 21.52
C PHE A 430 -3.72 18.00 20.85
N ILE A 431 -3.95 19.27 20.49
CA ILE A 431 -5.14 19.70 19.74
C ILE A 431 -5.15 19.05 18.36
N GLY A 432 -4.00 18.99 17.69
CA GLY A 432 -3.85 18.36 16.39
C GLY A 432 -4.24 16.88 16.42
N ILE A 433 -3.70 16.13 17.39
CA ILE A 433 -4.06 14.72 17.62
C ILE A 433 -5.57 14.60 17.83
N TYR A 434 -6.13 15.36 18.77
CA TYR A 434 -7.54 15.29 19.11
C TYR A 434 -8.45 15.58 17.89
N ALA A 435 -8.18 16.67 17.17
CA ALA A 435 -8.94 17.04 15.97
C ALA A 435 -8.90 15.96 14.89
N ILE A 436 -7.73 15.36 14.65
CA ILE A 436 -7.56 14.30 13.65
C ILE A 436 -8.29 13.04 14.06
N LYS A 437 -8.26 12.67 15.35
CA LYS A 437 -8.99 11.50 15.86
C LYS A 437 -10.48 11.64 15.67
N LEU A 438 -11.05 12.79 15.99
CA LEU A 438 -12.46 13.03 15.76
C LEU A 438 -12.78 13.03 14.26
N ALA A 439 -12.00 13.73 13.45
CA ALA A 439 -12.22 13.80 12.01
C ALA A 439 -12.15 12.43 11.34
N PHE A 440 -11.16 11.60 11.66
CA PHE A 440 -11.09 10.24 11.11
C PHE A 440 -12.17 9.31 11.67
N GLY A 441 -12.54 9.50 12.94
CA GLY A 441 -13.72 8.88 13.52
C GLY A 441 -14.96 9.12 12.68
N TYR A 442 -15.16 10.35 12.20
CA TYR A 442 -16.25 10.70 11.29
C TYR A 442 -16.06 10.14 9.86
N MET A 443 -14.89 10.33 9.26
CA MET A 443 -14.64 9.99 7.85
C MET A 443 -14.72 8.50 7.56
N VAL A 444 -14.38 7.64 8.52
CA VAL A 444 -14.34 6.18 8.34
C VAL A 444 -15.71 5.52 8.46
N GLN A 445 -16.75 6.24 8.92
CA GLN A 445 -18.08 5.65 9.13
C GLN A 445 -18.66 4.99 7.87
N PRO A 446 -18.61 5.63 6.68
CA PRO A 446 -19.07 4.98 5.46
C PRO A 446 -18.26 3.75 5.06
N PHE A 447 -16.96 3.69 5.36
CA PHE A 447 -16.14 2.49 5.15
C PHE A 447 -16.58 1.32 6.03
N ILE A 448 -17.11 1.60 7.22
CA ILE A 448 -17.64 0.58 8.14
C ILE A 448 -19.04 0.13 7.70
N ILE A 449 -19.89 1.08 7.31
CA ILE A 449 -21.31 0.87 7.00
C ILE A 449 -21.52 0.34 5.58
N LEU A 450 -20.65 0.74 4.65
CA LEU A 450 -20.63 0.38 3.23
C LEU A 450 -21.78 0.93 2.38
N ASP A 451 -22.98 1.06 2.93
CA ASP A 451 -24.18 1.50 2.21
C ASP A 451 -24.35 3.02 2.19
N LEU A 452 -24.82 3.58 1.08
CA LEU A 452 -24.95 5.02 0.86
C LEU A 452 -25.89 5.70 1.86
N LYS A 453 -27.16 5.27 1.90
CA LYS A 453 -28.20 5.92 2.71
C LYS A 453 -27.90 5.88 4.22
N PRO A 454 -27.51 4.73 4.81
CA PRO A 454 -27.17 4.69 6.22
C PRO A 454 -25.90 5.49 6.53
N SER A 455 -24.91 5.53 5.61
CA SER A 455 -23.72 6.36 5.78
C SER A 455 -24.03 7.85 5.86
N LEU A 456 -24.88 8.35 4.94
CA LEU A 456 -25.31 9.75 4.95
C LEU A 456 -26.15 10.09 6.19
N MET A 457 -26.97 9.14 6.66
CA MET A 457 -27.74 9.29 7.89
C MET A 457 -26.83 9.44 9.12
N VAL A 458 -25.80 8.60 9.24
CA VAL A 458 -24.81 8.72 10.34
C VAL A 458 -24.09 10.05 10.28
N TRP A 459 -23.67 10.50 9.11
CA TRP A 459 -23.07 11.82 8.96
C TRP A 459 -24.02 12.98 9.28
N GLY A 460 -25.29 12.86 8.90
CA GLY A 460 -26.34 13.81 9.25
C GLY A 460 -26.61 13.89 10.75
N SER A 461 -26.44 12.77 11.48
CA SER A 461 -26.55 12.75 12.94
C SER A 461 -25.52 13.66 13.64
N VAL A 462 -24.42 14.02 12.97
CA VAL A 462 -23.43 14.98 13.49
C VAL A 462 -23.30 16.18 12.56
N TYR A 463 -24.38 16.53 11.86
CA TYR A 463 -24.53 17.72 11.04
C TYR A 463 -23.41 17.93 10.02
N PHE A 464 -22.83 16.84 9.50
CA PHE A 464 -21.74 16.90 8.53
C PHE A 464 -20.56 17.81 8.94
N TYR A 465 -20.25 17.88 10.24
CA TYR A 465 -19.32 18.89 10.78
C TYR A 465 -17.92 18.87 10.13
N VAL A 466 -17.40 17.70 9.73
CA VAL A 466 -16.11 17.62 9.03
C VAL A 466 -16.20 18.21 7.62
N HIS A 467 -17.27 17.96 6.87
CA HIS A 467 -17.46 18.59 5.55
C HIS A 467 -17.62 20.10 5.68
N ILE A 468 -18.30 20.59 6.72
CA ILE A 468 -18.38 22.02 7.03
C ILE A 468 -16.98 22.59 7.30
N ILE A 469 -16.17 21.93 8.15
CA ILE A 469 -14.78 22.35 8.41
C ILE A 469 -13.96 22.38 7.12
N VAL A 470 -14.09 21.36 6.26
CA VAL A 470 -13.39 21.30 4.96
C VAL A 470 -13.82 22.46 4.06
N ALA A 471 -15.12 22.71 3.93
CA ALA A 471 -15.66 23.80 3.11
C ALA A 471 -15.18 25.17 3.63
N LEU A 472 -15.25 25.42 4.93
CA LEU A 472 -14.74 26.63 5.56
C LEU A 472 -13.23 26.79 5.37
N SER A 473 -12.46 25.70 5.48
CA SER A 473 -11.02 25.72 5.24
C SER A 473 -10.70 26.18 3.82
N PHE A 474 -11.41 25.65 2.83
CA PHE A 474 -11.21 26.05 1.44
C PHE A 474 -11.66 27.49 1.21
N PHE A 475 -12.80 27.90 1.75
CA PHE A 475 -13.26 29.28 1.64
C PHE A 475 -12.25 30.28 2.23
N LEU A 476 -11.70 29.99 3.42
CA LEU A 476 -10.76 30.90 4.10
C LEU A 476 -9.38 30.94 3.45
N PHE A 477 -8.84 29.80 2.99
CA PHE A 477 -7.45 29.72 2.49
C PHE A 477 -7.33 29.69 0.97
N ARG A 478 -8.43 29.54 0.25
CA ARG A 478 -8.47 29.53 -1.22
C ARG A 478 -9.57 30.42 -1.81
N GLY A 479 -10.47 30.98 -1.01
CA GLY A 479 -11.47 31.93 -1.47
C GLY A 479 -10.96 33.37 -1.58
N PRO A 480 -11.87 34.35 -1.70
CA PRO A 480 -11.53 35.77 -1.92
C PRO A 480 -10.61 36.36 -0.85
N TYR A 481 -10.71 35.88 0.39
CA TYR A 481 -9.94 36.37 1.53
C TYR A 481 -8.63 35.61 1.78
N ALA A 482 -8.25 34.66 0.91
CA ALA A 482 -7.10 33.78 1.10
C ALA A 482 -5.79 34.52 1.40
N LYS A 483 -5.53 35.63 0.68
CA LYS A 483 -4.32 36.45 0.87
C LYS A 483 -4.30 37.13 2.24
N GLN A 484 -5.44 37.65 2.69
CA GLN A 484 -5.56 38.32 3.99
C GLN A 484 -5.41 37.30 5.12
N VAL A 485 -6.11 36.17 5.04
CA VAL A 485 -6.04 35.10 6.04
C VAL A 485 -4.63 34.52 6.13
N THR A 486 -4.02 34.18 4.99
CA THR A 486 -2.64 33.65 4.95
C THR A 486 -1.64 34.69 5.47
N GLY A 487 -1.81 35.97 5.09
CA GLY A 487 -1.00 37.08 5.58
C GLY A 487 -1.09 37.27 7.09
N PHE A 488 -2.29 37.16 7.65
CA PHE A 488 -2.53 37.19 9.09
C PHE A 488 -1.78 36.07 9.81
N PHE A 489 -1.92 34.81 9.38
CA PHE A 489 -1.20 33.70 10.01
C PHE A 489 0.32 33.84 9.87
N LYS A 490 0.83 34.21 8.69
CA LYS A 490 2.24 34.50 8.48
C LYS A 490 2.77 35.62 9.39
N SER A 491 1.95 36.65 9.67
CA SER A 491 2.35 37.72 10.59
C SER A 491 2.62 37.26 12.01
N LYS A 492 2.10 36.09 12.41
CA LYS A 492 2.27 35.48 13.73
C LYS A 492 3.42 34.46 13.77
N GLN A 493 4.04 34.14 12.63
CA GLN A 493 5.11 33.13 12.56
C GLN A 493 6.45 33.76 12.96
N PRO A 494 7.17 33.24 13.97
CA PRO A 494 8.46 33.79 14.40
C PRO A 494 9.48 33.89 13.28
N LYS A 495 9.55 32.89 12.39
CA LYS A 495 10.43 32.92 11.20
C LYS A 495 10.11 34.10 10.27
N GLU A 496 8.85 34.33 9.93
CA GLU A 496 8.46 35.44 9.04
C GLU A 496 8.65 36.80 9.73
N ILE A 497 8.43 36.89 11.04
CA ILE A 497 8.73 38.11 11.82
C ILE A 497 10.23 38.41 11.79
N PHE A 498 11.07 37.39 12.01
CA PHE A 498 12.52 37.51 11.94
C PHE A 498 12.98 37.90 10.53
N MET A 499 12.51 37.21 9.48
CA MET A 499 12.84 37.54 8.09
C MET A 499 12.42 38.97 7.72
N ARG A 500 11.27 39.46 8.21
CA ARG A 500 10.86 40.87 7.99
C ARG A 500 11.77 41.87 8.69
N LYS A 501 12.18 41.58 9.93
CA LYS A 501 13.16 42.41 10.66
C LYS A 501 14.52 42.40 9.96
N GLN A 502 14.98 41.22 9.54
CA GLN A 502 16.23 41.06 8.80
C GLN A 502 16.17 41.80 7.46
N LYS A 503 15.09 41.66 6.69
CA LYS A 503 14.93 42.37 5.41
C LYS A 503 14.88 43.88 5.58
N LYS A 504 14.25 44.38 6.65
CA LYS A 504 14.28 45.81 6.98
C LYS A 504 15.71 46.28 7.25
N LEU A 505 16.45 45.52 8.08
CA LEU A 505 17.86 45.80 8.36
C LEU A 505 18.74 45.71 7.10
N GLU A 506 18.57 44.69 6.27
CA GLU A 506 19.30 44.53 5.01
C GLU A 506 19.00 45.69 4.03
N ASN A 507 17.74 46.17 3.98
CA ASN A 507 17.38 47.34 3.19
C ASN A 507 18.04 48.62 3.73
N ASP A 508 18.01 48.85 5.05
CA ASP A 508 18.63 50.01 5.69
C ASP A 508 20.17 50.01 5.48
N ILE A 509 20.80 48.83 5.52
CA ILE A 509 22.23 48.64 5.22
C ILE A 509 22.53 48.85 3.74
N SER A 510 21.68 48.35 2.83
CA SER A 510 21.85 48.52 1.39
C SER A 510 21.72 49.98 0.94
N ALA A 511 20.95 50.79 1.68
CA ALA A 511 20.81 52.22 1.44
C ALA A 511 21.97 53.04 2.02
N SER A 512 22.74 52.48 2.97
CA SER A 512 23.82 53.19 3.69
C SER A 512 25.23 52.76 3.29
N SER A 513 25.42 51.61 2.64
CA SER A 513 26.75 51.09 2.26
C SER A 513 26.83 50.66 0.79
N PRO A 514 27.72 51.26 -0.03
CA PRO A 514 27.86 50.94 -1.46
C PRO A 514 28.28 49.49 -1.72
N ASN A 515 29.31 48.98 -1.01
CA ASN A 515 29.89 47.66 -1.29
C ASN A 515 29.05 46.49 -0.77
N LEU A 516 28.34 46.68 0.36
CA LEU A 516 27.52 45.63 0.96
C LEU A 516 26.10 45.59 0.36
N GLY A 517 25.61 46.71 -0.18
CA GLY A 517 24.30 46.81 -0.81
C GLY A 517 24.13 45.95 -2.06
N ASP A 518 25.17 45.83 -2.90
CA ASP A 518 25.09 45.03 -4.13
C ASP A 518 25.12 43.51 -3.87
N ILE A 519 25.86 43.07 -2.84
CA ILE A 519 25.86 41.68 -2.38
C ILE A 519 24.48 41.28 -1.83
N LEU A 520 23.84 42.18 -1.07
CA LEU A 520 22.51 41.95 -0.51
C LEU A 520 21.43 41.93 -1.61
N LYS A 521 21.54 42.76 -2.65
CA LYS A 521 20.66 42.69 -3.83
C LYS A 521 20.77 41.35 -4.57
N ALA A 522 21.99 40.86 -4.82
CA ALA A 522 22.22 39.57 -5.47
C ALA A 522 21.68 38.38 -4.65
N LYS A 523 21.84 38.42 -3.31
CA LYS A 523 21.26 37.43 -2.40
C LYS A 523 19.72 37.44 -2.46
N MET A 524 19.09 38.62 -2.46
CA MET A 524 17.63 38.75 -2.55
C MET A 524 17.07 38.24 -3.89
N GLU A 525 17.81 38.35 -4.99
CA GLU A 525 17.45 37.76 -6.29
C GLU A 525 17.58 36.23 -6.29
N HIS A 526 18.63 35.70 -5.66
CA HIS A 526 18.83 34.25 -5.53
C HIS A 526 17.75 33.58 -4.65
N GLU A 527 17.33 34.22 -3.55
CA GLU A 527 16.29 33.69 -2.66
C GLU A 527 14.88 33.71 -3.28
N LYS A 528 14.59 34.68 -4.18
CA LYS A 528 13.35 34.69 -4.98
C LYS A 528 13.27 33.51 -5.95
N GLY A 529 14.41 32.94 -6.37
CA GLY A 529 14.46 31.75 -7.22
C GLY A 529 14.17 30.43 -6.50
N LYS A 530 14.58 30.30 -5.23
CA LYS A 530 14.49 29.03 -4.47
C LYS A 530 13.08 28.67 -3.97
N THR A 531 12.17 29.62 -3.87
CA THR A 531 10.84 29.39 -3.26
C THR A 531 9.90 28.51 -4.10
N ALA A 532 10.31 28.11 -5.32
CA ALA A 532 9.54 27.28 -6.25
C ALA A 532 9.89 25.78 -6.25
N GLU A 533 10.95 25.35 -5.55
CA GLU A 533 11.51 24.00 -5.73
C GLU A 533 11.11 22.96 -4.67
N GLU A 534 10.69 23.36 -3.47
CA GLU A 534 10.47 22.43 -2.35
C GLU A 534 9.00 21.96 -2.25
N ASP A 535 8.62 20.95 -3.05
CA ASP A 535 7.41 20.18 -2.81
C ASP A 535 7.77 18.73 -2.41
N GLU A 536 7.56 18.42 -1.13
CA GLU A 536 7.80 17.09 -0.56
C GLU A 536 6.89 16.01 -1.18
N MET A 537 7.50 14.90 -1.58
CA MET A 537 6.84 13.71 -2.09
C MET A 537 6.09 12.97 -0.96
N ASN A 538 4.77 13.13 -0.91
CA ASN A 538 3.90 12.53 0.12
C ASN A 538 3.67 11.02 -0.14
N LEU A 539 3.69 10.20 0.91
CA LEU A 539 3.15 8.83 0.89
C LEU A 539 1.68 8.88 1.35
N GLY A 540 0.84 7.99 0.82
CA GLY A 540 -0.61 7.98 1.07
C GLY A 540 -1.44 8.26 -0.18
N ILE A 541 -2.78 8.35 -0.02
CA ILE A 541 -3.61 9.02 -1.02
C ILE A 541 -3.02 10.44 -1.16
N PRO A 542 -2.59 10.86 -2.33
CA PRO A 542 -2.10 12.22 -2.48
C PRO A 542 -3.27 13.20 -2.31
N PRO A 543 -3.08 14.36 -1.67
CA PRO A 543 -4.14 15.33 -1.52
C PRO A 543 -4.53 15.92 -2.87
N ILE A 544 -5.78 16.34 -2.96
CA ILE A 544 -6.29 17.00 -4.15
C ILE A 544 -5.64 18.39 -4.27
N GLU A 545 -4.81 18.56 -5.30
CA GLU A 545 -4.13 19.82 -5.62
C GLU A 545 -5.09 20.78 -6.34
N LEU A 546 -6.03 21.39 -5.61
CA LEU A 546 -6.99 22.34 -6.21
C LEU A 546 -6.33 23.58 -6.84
N GLU A 547 -5.09 23.92 -6.48
CA GLU A 547 -4.31 25.01 -7.13
C GLU A 547 -4.03 24.73 -8.61
N LYS A 548 -4.09 23.46 -9.04
CA LYS A 548 -4.01 23.05 -10.44
C LYS A 548 -5.40 22.82 -11.06
N TRP A 549 -6.49 23.06 -10.34
CA TRP A 549 -7.86 22.85 -10.83
C TRP A 549 -8.25 23.85 -11.91
N ASP A 550 -7.73 25.08 -11.86
CA ASP A 550 -7.90 26.07 -12.95
C ASP A 550 -7.29 25.57 -14.27
N ASN A 551 -6.41 24.57 -14.20
CA ASN A 551 -5.87 23.85 -15.35
C ASN A 551 -6.49 22.46 -15.55
N ALA A 552 -7.56 22.05 -14.86
CA ALA A 552 -8.15 20.72 -15.05
C ALA A 552 -8.66 20.52 -16.49
N LYS A 553 -9.22 21.58 -17.10
CA LYS A 553 -9.60 21.58 -18.52
C LYS A 553 -8.38 21.49 -19.44
N LYS A 554 -7.33 22.26 -19.15
CA LYS A 554 -6.05 22.22 -19.88
C LYS A 554 -5.35 20.86 -19.73
N ASP A 555 -5.40 20.27 -18.55
CA ASP A 555 -4.93 18.92 -18.26
C ASP A 555 -5.76 17.90 -19.03
N TRP A 556 -7.09 18.06 -19.11
CA TRP A 556 -7.92 17.20 -19.93
C TRP A 556 -7.69 17.37 -21.44
N GLU A 557 -7.44 18.59 -21.91
CA GLU A 557 -7.08 18.85 -23.31
C GLU A 557 -5.70 18.30 -23.63
N ASP A 558 -4.72 18.52 -22.75
CA ASP A 558 -3.41 17.88 -22.79
C ASP A 558 -3.58 16.35 -22.82
N PHE A 559 -4.47 15.78 -22.02
CA PHE A 559 -4.77 14.32 -22.05
C PHE A 559 -5.23 13.88 -23.43
N CYS A 560 -6.23 14.55 -23.98
CA CYS A 560 -6.80 14.20 -25.27
C CYS A 560 -5.76 14.36 -26.38
N ASN A 561 -4.91 15.39 -26.29
CA ASN A 561 -3.82 15.64 -27.23
C ASN A 561 -2.71 14.60 -27.08
N ASP A 562 -2.28 14.26 -25.87
CA ASP A 562 -1.32 13.18 -25.63
C ASP A 562 -1.87 11.85 -26.13
N TYR A 563 -3.14 11.56 -25.86
CA TYR A 563 -3.79 10.33 -26.31
C TYR A 563 -3.86 10.28 -27.83
N LYS A 564 -4.15 11.41 -28.50
CA LYS A 564 -4.15 11.50 -29.96
C LYS A 564 -2.74 11.36 -30.52
N GLU A 565 -1.75 12.07 -29.99
CA GLU A 565 -0.35 11.99 -30.40
C GLU A 565 0.21 10.58 -30.17
N TRP A 566 -0.13 9.98 -29.03
CA TRP A 566 0.15 8.60 -28.69
C TRP A 566 -0.51 7.62 -29.66
N ARG A 567 -1.81 7.80 -29.96
CA ARG A 567 -2.57 6.94 -30.88
C ARG A 567 -1.99 7.03 -32.29
N ASN A 568 -1.60 8.23 -32.71
CA ASN A 568 -1.00 8.48 -34.01
C ASN A 568 0.42 7.92 -34.12
N LYS A 569 1.21 7.98 -33.04
CA LYS A 569 2.59 7.49 -33.00
C LYS A 569 2.68 5.97 -32.84
N ASN A 570 1.78 5.39 -32.04
CA ASN A 570 1.88 3.98 -31.63
C ASN A 570 0.84 3.08 -32.27
N GLY A 571 -0.19 3.59 -32.98
CA GLY A 571 -1.19 2.83 -33.74
C GLY A 571 -1.81 1.63 -33.02
N LEU A 572 -3.13 1.60 -32.81
CA LEU A 572 -3.80 0.39 -32.28
C LEU A 572 -3.42 -0.89 -33.06
N GLU A 573 -3.16 -0.75 -34.37
CA GLU A 573 -2.65 -1.79 -35.26
C GLU A 573 -1.26 -2.33 -34.88
N ILE A 574 -0.32 -1.49 -34.42
CA ILE A 574 1.02 -1.96 -33.98
C ILE A 574 0.88 -2.79 -32.70
N GLU A 575 -0.04 -2.41 -31.81
CA GLU A 575 -0.30 -3.18 -30.59
C GLU A 575 -1.04 -4.48 -30.87
N GLU A 576 -1.96 -4.48 -31.84
CA GLU A 576 -2.55 -5.72 -32.36
C GLU A 576 -1.48 -6.64 -32.94
N VAL A 577 -0.54 -6.11 -33.73
CA VAL A 577 0.61 -6.87 -34.24
C VAL A 577 1.51 -7.36 -33.11
N ASN A 578 1.76 -6.56 -32.06
CA ASN A 578 2.56 -6.99 -30.90
C ASN A 578 1.87 -8.09 -30.10
N LEU A 579 0.54 -8.05 -29.98
CA LEU A 579 -0.26 -9.10 -29.38
C LEU A 579 -0.27 -10.37 -30.24
N SER A 580 -0.40 -10.22 -31.57
CA SER A 580 -0.28 -11.34 -32.51
C SER A 580 1.10 -12.00 -32.38
N LYS A 581 2.18 -11.22 -32.42
CA LYS A 581 3.55 -11.71 -32.21
C LYS A 581 3.72 -12.38 -30.84
N ALA A 582 3.09 -11.87 -29.80
CA ALA A 582 3.11 -12.50 -28.47
C ALA A 582 2.40 -13.85 -28.49
N PHE A 583 1.25 -13.95 -29.18
CA PHE A 583 0.52 -15.19 -29.38
C PHE A 583 1.31 -16.19 -30.23
N ASP A 584 1.97 -15.74 -31.30
CA ASP A 584 2.81 -16.58 -32.15
C ASP A 584 4.01 -17.13 -31.38
N ARG A 585 4.68 -16.32 -30.57
CA ARG A 585 5.76 -16.78 -29.66
C ARG A 585 5.27 -17.82 -28.66
N PHE A 586 4.08 -17.60 -28.08
CA PHE A 586 3.46 -18.58 -27.19
C PHE A 586 3.18 -19.89 -27.92
N LYS A 587 2.61 -19.83 -29.13
CA LYS A 587 2.32 -20.99 -29.96
C LYS A 587 3.59 -21.75 -30.34
N GLN A 588 4.65 -21.04 -30.72
CA GLN A 588 5.94 -21.62 -31.07
C GLN A 588 6.59 -22.32 -29.87
N GLU A 589 6.63 -21.67 -28.70
CA GLU A 589 7.18 -22.30 -27.49
C GLU A 589 6.37 -23.53 -27.07
N PHE A 590 5.05 -23.51 -27.27
CA PHE A 590 4.18 -24.66 -27.02
C PHE A 590 4.41 -25.80 -28.04
N SER A 591 4.56 -25.48 -29.33
CA SER A 591 4.82 -26.48 -30.37
C SER A 591 6.18 -27.15 -30.18
N ASP A 592 7.21 -26.36 -29.87
CA ASP A 592 8.58 -26.85 -29.63
C ASP A 592 8.64 -27.76 -28.39
N ALA A 593 7.80 -27.51 -27.39
CA ALA A 593 7.64 -28.39 -26.23
C ALA A 593 6.97 -29.73 -26.59
N THR A 594 6.15 -29.78 -27.65
CA THR A 594 5.46 -30.99 -28.12
C THR A 594 6.20 -31.77 -29.20
N SER A 595 7.09 -31.13 -29.97
CA SER A 595 7.83 -31.72 -31.10
C SER A 595 9.22 -32.28 -30.73
N GLY A 596 9.67 -32.09 -29.49
CA GLY A 596 10.96 -32.61 -28.99
C GLY A 596 11.01 -34.13 -28.87
N SER A 597 11.71 -34.76 -29.82
CA SER A 597 12.08 -36.17 -29.93
C SER A 597 12.46 -36.87 -28.61
N GLY A 598 11.68 -37.90 -28.23
CA GLY A 598 12.13 -39.26 -27.91
C GLY A 598 13.04 -39.56 -26.71
N GLU A 599 13.99 -38.70 -26.33
CA GLU A 599 15.02 -39.07 -25.34
C GLU A 599 15.31 -37.94 -24.34
N ARG A 600 14.32 -37.69 -23.48
CA ARG A 600 14.43 -37.25 -22.05
C ARG A 600 13.08 -36.90 -21.44
N VAL A 601 11.99 -37.49 -21.93
CA VAL A 601 10.64 -37.28 -21.38
C VAL A 601 10.42 -38.16 -20.14
N ARG A 602 11.22 -37.90 -19.10
CA ARG A 602 10.90 -38.25 -17.71
C ARG A 602 11.48 -37.19 -16.78
N LYS A 603 10.89 -35.99 -16.88
CA LYS A 603 10.67 -35.04 -15.79
C LYS A 603 10.06 -33.77 -16.39
N MET A 604 8.74 -33.62 -16.26
CA MET A 604 8.13 -32.28 -16.18
C MET A 604 8.65 -31.61 -14.90
N SER A 605 9.91 -31.18 -14.91
CA SER A 605 10.48 -30.38 -13.83
C SER A 605 10.57 -28.95 -14.33
N PHE A 606 9.56 -28.15 -13.98
CA PHE A 606 9.45 -26.70 -14.22
C PHE A 606 10.57 -25.85 -13.57
N SER A 607 11.65 -26.49 -13.14
CA SER A 607 12.76 -25.90 -12.39
C SER A 607 13.97 -25.51 -13.23
N GLY A 608 14.04 -25.91 -14.50
CA GLY A 608 15.23 -25.74 -15.35
C GLY A 608 15.18 -24.56 -16.33
N TYR A 609 14.04 -23.89 -16.48
CA TYR A 609 13.85 -22.84 -17.49
C TYR A 609 14.28 -21.47 -16.96
N SER A 610 15.59 -21.20 -16.98
CA SER A 610 16.08 -19.82 -16.99
C SER A 610 16.19 -19.37 -18.46
N PRO A 611 15.50 -18.31 -18.90
CA PRO A 611 15.72 -17.79 -20.25
C PRO A 611 17.17 -17.31 -20.38
N LYS A 612 17.84 -17.69 -21.48
CA LYS A 612 19.14 -17.10 -21.84
C LYS A 612 18.92 -15.61 -22.13
N PRO A 613 19.74 -14.68 -21.62
CA PRO A 613 19.64 -13.28 -21.99
C PRO A 613 19.87 -13.14 -23.50
N ILE A 614 18.88 -12.60 -24.21
CA ILE A 614 18.99 -12.31 -25.64
C ILE A 614 19.89 -11.08 -25.78
N SER A 615 20.97 -11.26 -26.56
CA SER A 615 21.94 -10.22 -26.90
C SER A 615 21.26 -9.06 -27.64
N LYS A 616 21.70 -7.82 -27.37
CA LYS A 616 21.23 -6.56 -27.99
C LYS A 616 21.34 -6.49 -29.53
N LYS A 617 21.74 -7.56 -30.22
CA LYS A 617 21.97 -7.58 -31.67
C LYS A 617 20.75 -7.97 -32.53
N GLU A 618 19.59 -8.22 -31.93
CA GLU A 618 18.35 -8.56 -32.68
C GLU A 618 17.16 -7.65 -32.30
N GLN A 619 17.40 -6.34 -32.33
CA GLN A 619 16.39 -5.29 -32.50
C GLN A 619 16.78 -4.49 -33.74
#